data_AF-A0A645CB81-F1
#
_entry.id   AF-A0A645CB81-F1
#
_cell.length_a   1.000
_cell.length_b   1.000
_cell.length_c   1.000
_cell.angle_alpha   90.00
_cell.angle_beta   90.00
_cell.angle_gamma   90.00
#
_symmetry.space_group_name_H-M   'P 1'
#
loop_
_entity.id
_entity.type
_entity.pdbx_description
1 polymer ?
#
loop_
_entity_poly.entity_id
_entity_poly.type
_entity_poly.pdbx_seq_one_letter_code
_entity_poly.pdbx_strand_id
1 'polypeptide(L)'
;MRNPKWHRDEAILVLDVYFNNNLGSINSNNPKVVALSELLNRLPIHIYKPDKQKFRNPNGVVMKLANFKSIDPNYKGKGLQAHSKLEKMVFEEFCSDIERLHKIANEIKLRLCNPEISLEISTVNND
;
A
#
# COMPACT_ATOMS: atom_id res chain seq x y z
N MET A 1 -9.10 -9.28 -19.29
CA MET A 1 -9.13 -9.79 -17.90
C MET A 1 -8.73 -8.68 -16.94
N ARG A 2 -9.21 -8.69 -15.69
CA ARG A 2 -8.95 -7.62 -14.71
C ARG A 2 -7.88 -8.06 -13.71
N ASN A 3 -6.94 -7.18 -13.38
CA ASN A 3 -5.97 -7.41 -12.31
C ASN A 3 -6.68 -7.61 -10.95
N PRO A 4 -6.07 -8.37 -10.03
CA PRO A 4 -6.67 -8.64 -8.72
C PRO A 4 -6.87 -7.36 -7.90
N LYS A 5 -7.80 -7.43 -6.95
CA LYS A 5 -8.12 -6.30 -6.05
C LYS A 5 -6.90 -5.95 -5.19
N TRP A 6 -6.89 -4.72 -4.64
CA TRP A 6 -5.90 -4.31 -3.66
C TRP A 6 -6.09 -5.10 -2.36
N HIS A 7 -4.98 -5.59 -1.81
CA HIS A 7 -4.90 -6.27 -0.52
C HIS A 7 -4.63 -5.25 0.59
N ARG A 8 -4.93 -5.63 1.83
CA ARG A 8 -4.76 -4.79 3.00
C ARG A 8 -3.31 -4.33 3.20
N ASP A 9 -2.35 -5.25 3.14
CA ASP A 9 -0.92 -4.95 3.24
C ASP A 9 -0.47 -3.93 2.18
N GLU A 10 -1.03 -4.01 0.97
CA GLU A 10 -0.73 -3.05 -0.11
C GLU A 10 -1.29 -1.66 0.23
N ALA A 11 -2.48 -1.58 0.81
CA ALA A 11 -3.05 -0.31 1.27
C ALA A 11 -2.27 0.28 2.46
N ILE A 12 -1.79 -0.56 3.39
CA ILE A 12 -0.93 -0.17 4.52
C ILE A 12 0.36 0.45 4.02
N LEU A 13 1.05 -0.19 3.06
CA LEU A 13 2.29 0.35 2.49
C LEU A 13 2.08 1.68 1.74
N VAL A 14 0.93 1.86 1.09
CA VAL A 14 0.59 3.15 0.47
C VAL A 14 0.31 4.21 1.53
N LEU A 15 -0.42 3.88 2.59
CA LEU A 15 -0.72 4.80 3.68
C LEU A 15 0.55 5.23 4.45
N ASP A 16 1.48 4.30 4.66
CA ASP A 16 2.80 4.56 5.23
C ASP A 16 3.58 5.63 4.43
N VAL A 17 3.53 5.53 3.09
CA VAL A 17 4.12 6.54 2.20
C VAL A 17 3.32 7.84 2.21
N TYR A 18 2.00 7.80 2.35
CA TYR A 18 1.16 8.99 2.45
C TYR A 18 1.52 9.88 3.65
N PHE A 19 1.74 9.28 4.82
CA PHE A 19 2.16 10.01 6.03
C PHE A 19 3.65 10.38 6.05
N ASN A 20 4.41 10.05 4.99
CA ASN A 20 5.79 10.48 4.88
C ASN A 20 5.87 11.99 4.55
N ASN A 21 6.25 12.80 5.54
CA ASN A 21 6.39 14.26 5.38
C ASN A 21 7.32 14.69 4.23
N ASN A 22 8.24 13.82 3.80
CA ASN A 22 9.16 14.07 2.71
C ASN A 22 8.65 13.53 1.35
N LEU A 23 7.41 13.08 1.22
CA LEU A 23 6.88 12.50 -0.02
C LEU A 23 7.02 13.47 -1.20
N GLY A 24 6.81 14.77 -0.99
CA GLY A 24 6.83 15.77 -2.04
C GLY A 24 5.61 15.67 -2.95
N SER A 25 5.80 15.82 -4.27
CA SER A 25 4.71 15.85 -5.24
C SER A 25 4.17 14.44 -5.55
N ILE A 26 2.85 14.25 -5.48
CA ILE A 26 2.20 12.97 -5.82
C ILE A 26 2.06 12.87 -7.35
N ASN A 27 3.05 12.28 -8.01
CA ASN A 27 3.02 11.97 -9.44
C ASN A 27 3.80 10.68 -9.72
N SER A 28 3.61 10.11 -10.91
CA SER A 28 4.17 8.81 -11.28
C SER A 28 5.68 8.81 -11.52
N ASN A 29 6.30 9.98 -11.64
CA ASN A 29 7.75 10.14 -11.79
C ASN A 29 8.46 10.35 -10.44
N ASN A 30 7.71 10.51 -9.35
CA ASN A 30 8.30 10.68 -8.03
C ASN A 30 9.06 9.40 -7.63
N PRO A 31 10.37 9.48 -7.29
CA PRO A 31 11.17 8.30 -6.95
C PRO A 31 10.57 7.44 -5.83
N LYS A 32 9.88 8.04 -4.85
CA LYS A 32 9.21 7.32 -3.76
C LYS A 32 7.97 6.55 -4.23
N VAL A 33 7.24 7.11 -5.18
CA VAL A 33 6.09 6.44 -5.82
C VAL A 33 6.58 5.28 -6.68
N VAL A 34 7.67 5.46 -7.42
CA VAL A 34 8.30 4.40 -8.23
C VAL A 34 8.81 3.28 -7.33
N ALA A 35 9.55 3.59 -6.27
CA ALA A 35 10.05 2.61 -5.30
C ALA A 35 8.90 1.83 -4.61
N LEU A 36 7.79 2.51 -4.28
CA LEU A 36 6.61 1.86 -3.73
C LEU A 36 5.95 0.92 -4.76
N SER A 37 5.84 1.34 -6.02
CA SER A 37 5.36 0.48 -7.12
C SER A 37 6.21 -0.79 -7.27
N GLU A 38 7.54 -0.66 -7.22
CA GLU A 38 8.47 -1.79 -7.27
C GLU A 38 8.32 -2.71 -6.06
N LEU A 39 8.18 -2.15 -4.86
CA LEU A 39 7.92 -2.91 -3.63
C LEU A 39 6.62 -3.73 -3.74
N LEU A 40 5.53 -3.08 -4.16
CA LEU A 40 4.22 -3.73 -4.31
C LEU A 40 4.25 -4.86 -5.33
N ASN A 41 5.02 -4.71 -6.42
CA ASN A 41 5.16 -5.73 -7.44
C ASN A 41 5.90 -7.00 -6.96
N ARG A 42 6.77 -6.85 -5.96
CA ARG A 42 7.54 -7.94 -5.34
C ARG A 42 6.78 -8.71 -4.25
N LEU A 43 5.64 -8.20 -3.78
CA LEU A 43 4.85 -8.88 -2.76
C LEU A 43 4.35 -10.25 -3.25
N PRO A 44 4.52 -11.34 -2.47
CA PRO A 44 4.07 -12.68 -2.81
C PRO A 44 2.55 -12.88 -2.54
N ILE A 45 1.73 -11.84 -2.77
CA ILE A 45 0.29 -11.85 -2.48
C ILE A 45 -0.52 -12.37 -3.67
N HIS A 46 -0.11 -11.99 -4.89
CA HIS A 46 -0.87 -12.26 -6.11
C HIS A 46 -0.04 -13.12 -7.06
N ILE A 47 -0.45 -14.38 -7.26
CA ILE A 47 0.20 -15.30 -8.21
C ILE A 47 -0.19 -14.95 -9.65
N TYR A 48 -1.46 -14.61 -9.88
CA TYR A 48 -1.98 -14.31 -11.21
C TYR A 48 -2.08 -12.79 -11.47
N LYS A 49 -1.34 -12.30 -12.47
CA LYS A 49 -1.24 -10.88 -12.86
C LYS A 49 -1.50 -10.73 -14.37
N PRO A 50 -2.77 -10.70 -14.82
CA PRO A 50 -3.12 -10.76 -16.24
C PRO A 50 -2.66 -9.55 -17.06
N ASP A 51 -2.48 -8.38 -16.44
CA ASP A 51 -1.92 -7.19 -17.08
C ASP A 51 -0.78 -6.64 -16.21
N LYS A 52 0.45 -7.09 -16.48
CA LYS A 52 1.63 -6.68 -15.70
C LYS A 52 1.96 -5.19 -15.85
N GLN A 53 1.63 -4.57 -16.99
CA GLN A 53 1.89 -3.13 -17.20
C GLN A 53 1.01 -2.26 -16.32
N LYS A 54 -0.22 -2.70 -16.03
CA LYS A 54 -1.16 -2.01 -15.14
C LYS A 54 -1.14 -2.52 -13.70
N PHE A 55 -0.46 -3.63 -13.42
CA PHE A 55 -0.42 -4.19 -12.07
C PHE A 55 0.49 -3.36 -11.18
N ARG A 56 -0.11 -2.71 -10.17
CA ARG A 56 0.58 -1.92 -9.14
C ARG A 56 1.61 -0.93 -9.69
N ASN A 57 1.37 -0.40 -10.89
CA ASN A 57 2.26 0.57 -11.53
C ASN A 57 2.22 1.94 -10.81
N PRO A 58 3.16 2.85 -11.10
CA PRO A 58 3.24 4.16 -10.42
C PRO A 58 1.95 4.99 -10.53
N ASN A 59 1.25 4.93 -11.66
CA ASN A 59 -0.04 5.61 -11.83
C ASN A 59 -1.11 5.05 -10.87
N GLY A 60 -1.16 3.72 -10.70
CA GLY A 60 -2.04 3.08 -9.72
C GLY A 60 -1.73 3.48 -8.29
N VAL A 61 -0.44 3.63 -7.94
CA VAL A 61 -0.01 4.12 -6.63
C VAL A 61 -0.43 5.57 -6.41
N VAL A 62 -0.23 6.45 -7.40
CA VAL A 62 -0.71 7.84 -7.37
C VAL A 62 -2.21 7.92 -7.08
N MET A 63 -3.01 7.09 -7.77
CA MET A 63 -4.44 7.02 -7.51
C MET A 63 -4.75 6.61 -6.06
N LYS A 64 -4.02 5.66 -5.49
CA LYS A 64 -4.22 5.26 -4.09
C LYS A 64 -3.82 6.32 -3.08
N LEU A 65 -2.71 7.02 -3.31
CA LEU A 65 -2.34 8.19 -2.50
C LEU A 65 -3.41 9.28 -2.57
N ALA A 66 -3.98 9.53 -3.76
CA ALA A 66 -5.05 10.49 -3.94
C ALA A 66 -6.37 10.07 -3.26
N ASN A 67 -6.65 8.76 -3.13
CA ASN A 67 -7.78 8.27 -2.35
C ASN A 67 -7.60 8.52 -0.85
N PHE A 68 -6.41 8.27 -0.28
CA PHE A 68 -6.17 8.58 1.14
C PHE A 68 -6.28 10.08 1.43
N LYS A 69 -5.74 10.89 0.51
CA LYS A 69 -5.88 12.34 0.53
C LYS A 69 -7.33 12.84 0.52
N SER A 70 -8.27 12.08 -0.04
CA SER A 70 -9.70 12.43 0.00
C SER A 70 -10.44 11.94 1.25
N ILE A 71 -9.84 11.01 2.00
CA ILE A 71 -10.36 10.54 3.30
C ILE A 71 -9.85 11.43 4.43
N ASP A 72 -8.61 11.93 4.33
CA ASP A 72 -7.93 12.67 5.38
C ASP A 72 -8.63 14.02 5.70
N PRO A 73 -9.25 14.17 6.88
CA PRO A 73 -9.94 15.41 7.25
C PRO A 73 -8.99 16.58 7.47
N ASN A 74 -7.69 16.32 7.70
CA ASN A 74 -6.68 17.36 7.87
C ASN A 74 -6.20 17.92 6.53
N TYR A 75 -6.54 17.27 5.41
CA TYR A 75 -6.18 17.74 4.09
C TYR A 75 -7.12 18.87 3.62
N LYS A 76 -6.58 20.09 3.51
CA LYS A 76 -7.37 21.31 3.20
C LYS A 76 -7.73 21.51 1.71
N GLY A 77 -7.46 20.57 0.82
CA GLY A 77 -7.75 20.69 -0.62
C GLY A 77 -8.98 19.90 -1.07
N LYS A 78 -9.44 20.10 -2.32
CA LYS A 78 -10.46 19.24 -2.93
C LYS A 78 -9.84 17.89 -3.30
N GLY A 79 -10.17 16.84 -2.55
CA GLY A 79 -9.82 15.46 -2.89
C GLY A 79 -10.66 14.87 -4.03
N LEU A 80 -10.29 13.68 -4.53
CA LEU A 80 -11.13 12.89 -5.43
C LEU A 80 -12.41 12.41 -4.72
N GLN A 81 -13.55 12.37 -5.41
CA GLN A 81 -14.84 12.00 -4.79
C GLN A 81 -14.96 10.51 -4.39
N ALA A 82 -14.03 9.64 -4.79
CA ALA A 82 -14.14 8.20 -4.60
C ALA A 82 -12.89 7.60 -3.96
N HIS A 83 -13.09 6.96 -2.81
CA HIS A 83 -12.16 6.01 -2.19
C HIS A 83 -12.87 4.66 -2.03
N SER A 84 -12.13 3.56 -1.92
CA SER A 84 -12.74 2.26 -1.63
C SER A 84 -12.93 2.07 -0.13
N LYS A 85 -13.79 1.11 0.24
CA LYS A 85 -13.95 0.66 1.64
C LYS A 85 -12.61 0.25 2.27
N LEU A 86 -11.70 -0.35 1.49
CA LEU A 86 -10.40 -0.78 1.97
C LEU A 86 -9.54 0.41 2.41
N GLU A 87 -9.44 1.45 1.58
CA GLU A 87 -8.67 2.64 1.96
C GLU A 87 -9.27 3.31 3.19
N LYS A 88 -10.60 3.41 3.27
CA LYS A 88 -11.28 3.98 4.43
C LYS A 88 -10.95 3.22 5.71
N MET A 89 -11.12 1.89 5.72
CA MET A 89 -10.83 1.06 6.89
C MET A 89 -9.37 1.16 7.33
N VAL A 90 -8.41 1.10 6.40
CA VAL A 90 -6.99 1.19 6.71
C VAL A 90 -6.63 2.60 7.22
N PHE A 91 -7.23 3.65 6.64
CA PHE A 91 -7.03 5.01 7.14
C PHE A 91 -7.57 5.20 8.56
N GLU A 92 -8.83 4.83 8.80
CA GLU A 92 -9.48 4.98 10.12
C GLU A 92 -8.75 4.19 11.21
N GLU A 93 -8.17 3.04 10.87
CA GLU A 93 -7.41 2.24 11.82
C GLU A 93 -6.09 2.87 12.27
N PHE A 94 -5.42 3.61 11.38
CA PHE A 94 -4.04 4.05 11.58
C PHE A 94 -3.87 5.58 11.69
N CYS A 95 -4.86 6.37 11.32
CA CYS A 95 -4.73 7.84 11.29
C CYS A 95 -4.48 8.46 12.67
N SER A 96 -4.82 7.76 13.76
CA SER A 96 -4.56 8.19 15.14
C SER A 96 -3.30 7.56 15.74
N ASP A 97 -2.64 6.63 15.05
CA ASP A 97 -1.45 5.91 15.53
C ASP A 97 -0.49 5.61 14.36
N ILE A 98 0.20 6.66 13.92
CA ILE A 98 1.15 6.62 12.81
C ILE A 98 2.40 5.79 13.16
N GLU A 99 2.77 5.71 14.44
CA GLU A 99 3.89 4.88 14.89
C GLU A 99 3.59 3.39 14.66
N ARG A 100 2.39 2.94 15.03
CA ARG A 100 1.93 1.58 14.75
C ARG A 100 1.84 1.29 13.26
N LEU A 101 1.39 2.26 12.46
CA LEU A 101 1.40 2.13 10.99
C LEU A 101 2.80 1.86 10.46
N HIS A 102 3.78 2.69 10.84
CA HIS A 102 5.17 2.55 10.41
C HIS A 102 5.76 1.20 10.84
N LYS A 103 5.45 0.75 12.06
CA LYS A 103 5.88 -0.56 12.56
C LYS A 103 5.37 -1.70 11.67
N ILE A 104 4.06 -1.75 11.41
CA ILE A 104 3.44 -2.80 10.59
C ILE A 104 3.94 -2.73 9.13
N ALA A 105 4.07 -1.53 8.57
CA ALA A 105 4.61 -1.35 7.23
C ALA A 105 6.05 -1.87 7.13
N ASN A 106 6.87 -1.66 8.17
CA ASN A 106 8.23 -2.20 8.23
C ASN A 106 8.24 -3.72 8.39
N GLU A 107 7.35 -4.31 9.19
CA GLU A 107 7.20 -5.77 9.28
C GLU A 107 6.86 -6.39 7.92
N ILE A 108 5.94 -5.78 7.16
CA ILE A 108 5.61 -6.22 5.79
C ILE A 108 6.84 -6.15 4.88
N LYS A 109 7.62 -5.05 4.94
CA LYS A 109 8.85 -4.88 4.16
C LYS A 109 9.91 -5.92 4.54
N LEU A 110 10.08 -6.22 5.83
CA LEU A 110 11.07 -7.17 6.33
C LEU A 110 10.79 -8.62 5.89
N ARG A 111 9.51 -9.02 5.82
CA ARG A 111 9.13 -10.34 5.29
C ARG A 111 9.58 -10.56 3.84
N LEU A 112 9.79 -9.49 3.06
CA LEU A 112 10.35 -9.61 1.71
C LEU A 112 11.86 -9.82 1.68
N CYS A 113 12.57 -9.39 2.73
CA CYS A 113 14.03 -9.54 2.83
C CYS A 113 14.43 -10.89 3.44
N ASN A 114 13.55 -11.52 4.23
CA ASN A 114 13.79 -12.82 4.86
C ASN A 114 12.86 -13.90 4.28
N PRO A 115 13.24 -14.58 3.18
CA PRO A 115 12.42 -15.64 2.59
C PRO A 115 12.18 -16.85 3.52
N GLU A 116 12.98 -17.04 4.57
CA GLU A 116 12.83 -18.18 5.51
C GLU A 116 11.64 -18.05 6.47
N ILE A 117 11.14 -16.84 6.76
CA ILE A 117 9.98 -16.65 7.67
C ILE A 117 8.65 -17.06 6.98
N SER A 118 8.64 -17.21 5.65
CA SER A 118 7.43 -17.59 4.90
C SER A 118 7.02 -19.06 5.09
N LEU A 119 7.93 -19.92 5.57
CA LEU A 119 7.65 -21.34 5.79
C LEU A 119 6.99 -21.64 7.16
N GLU A 120 7.30 -20.89 8.21
CA GLU A 120 6.78 -21.18 9.56
C GLU A 120 5.30 -20.82 9.75
N ILE A 121 4.76 -19.87 8.98
CA ILE A 121 3.32 -19.52 9.07
C ILE A 121 2.44 -20.57 8.38
N SER A 122 3.00 -21.37 7.47
CA SER A 122 2.29 -22.42 6.74
C SER A 122 2.05 -23.67 7.58
N THR A 123 2.88 -23.91 8.60
CA THR A 123 2.86 -25.12 9.43
C THR A 123 2.05 -24.95 10.70
N VAL A 124 1.81 -23.73 11.19
CA VAL A 124 1.11 -23.49 12.47
C VAL A 124 -0.43 -23.51 12.34
N ASN A 125 -0.99 -23.49 11.11
CA ASN A 125 -2.44 -23.58 10.90
C ASN A 125 -2.93 -25.01 10.55
N ASN A 126 -2.13 -26.03 10.85
CA ASN A 126 -2.46 -27.42 10.53
C ASN A 126 -2.29 -28.38 11.72
N ASP A 127 -2.49 -27.87 12.95
CA ASP A 127 -2.76 -28.65 14.16
C ASP A 127 -4.04 -28.14 14.85
#